data_AF-A0A538AAR3-F1
#
_entry.id   AF-A0A538AAR3-F1
#
_cell.length_a   1.000
_cell.length_b   1.000
_cell.length_c   1.000
_cell.angle_alpha   90.00
_cell.angle_beta   90.00
_cell.angle_gamma   90.00
#
_symmetry.space_group_name_H-M   'P 1'
#
loop_
_entity.id
_entity.type
_entity.pdbx_description
1 polymer ?
#
loop_
_entity_poly.entity_id
_entity_poly.type
_entity_poly.pdbx_seq_one_letter_code
_entity_poly.pdbx_strand_id
1 'polypeptide(L)'
;MAPRASPVAAARGIRGRPQEAWMMRRAFRVAATTMVAVALTLPAGVSSATRAAPTTQEGVPAFGHVFLIIGENTTYSHLKLSNAPYLLGTIQPQSAWLTNYFGTTHWSQANYVALVTGQFTRCEQQDLGIDCHQNVDNLFHQLDVAGLGWKVWLEAGTAKCDGGGHHCTSDTPCPLTGFYTTGNPPILFDDIEGPNGVWSPTTPSEECLANDIPAGTDDAPMATFDAELATGDVPAFNMIIPNGCDDGEANCAPVHNRYTQFDDFLAEQIPLIQASPAFGTDSLIIVTYDEDERAGGLAKKHGFGSGGHVACAILGPQVVPGSYDTQWFHYSLLRTLEDGFALPEYLGDANAVTPIDSIWQSL
;
A
#
# COMPACT_ATOMS: atom_id res chain seq x y z
N MET A 1 66.68 42.52 -2.02
CA MET A 1 66.99 41.49 -3.02
C MET A 1 65.99 41.61 -4.16
N ALA A 2 66.49 41.86 -5.36
CA ALA A 2 65.82 41.73 -6.65
C ALA A 2 66.96 41.41 -7.65
N PRO A 3 66.74 41.00 -8.92
CA PRO A 3 65.60 40.31 -9.56
C PRO A 3 66.08 39.21 -10.55
N ARG A 4 65.15 38.58 -11.29
CA ARG A 4 65.15 38.26 -12.76
C ARG A 4 64.26 37.03 -13.04
N ALA A 5 63.12 37.16 -13.70
CA ALA A 5 62.85 37.44 -15.13
C ALA A 5 62.85 36.17 -16.01
N SER A 6 61.65 35.80 -16.47
CA SER A 6 61.32 34.90 -17.60
C SER A 6 61.91 35.41 -18.95
N PRO A 7 61.83 34.72 -20.12
CA PRO A 7 60.54 34.63 -20.86
C PRO A 7 60.37 33.55 -21.99
N VAL A 8 59.13 33.43 -22.52
CA VAL A 8 58.71 33.32 -23.96
C VAL A 8 59.07 32.00 -24.73
N ALA A 9 58.27 31.41 -25.65
CA ALA A 9 57.29 31.88 -26.65
C ALA A 9 56.26 30.76 -26.99
N ALA A 10 54.98 31.05 -27.25
CA ALA A 10 54.35 31.39 -28.56
C ALA A 10 54.25 30.18 -29.53
N ALA A 11 53.15 29.91 -30.24
CA ALA A 11 52.33 30.83 -31.02
C ALA A 11 50.92 30.24 -31.27
N ARG A 12 49.85 31.07 -31.16
CA ARG A 12 49.04 31.65 -32.26
C ARG A 12 48.23 30.60 -33.04
N GLY A 13 46.91 30.69 -33.12
CA GLY A 13 46.06 31.83 -33.47
C GLY A 13 44.96 31.31 -34.43
N ILE A 14 43.81 31.92 -34.72
CA ILE A 14 43.24 33.25 -34.53
C ILE A 14 41.73 33.11 -34.77
N ARG A 15 40.97 33.78 -33.88
CA ARG A 15 39.71 34.56 -34.05
C ARG A 15 38.82 34.39 -35.29
N GLY A 16 37.51 34.49 -35.00
CA GLY A 16 36.57 35.28 -35.82
C GLY A 16 35.12 35.07 -35.40
N ARG A 17 34.50 36.05 -34.74
CA ARG A 17 33.07 36.05 -34.36
C ARG A 17 32.16 36.52 -35.54
N PRO A 18 30.83 36.71 -35.34
CA PRO A 18 29.75 36.23 -36.22
C PRO A 18 29.31 37.31 -37.23
N GLN A 19 28.37 37.05 -38.14
CA GLN A 19 27.36 38.02 -38.62
C GLN A 19 26.20 37.32 -39.33
N GLU A 20 24.99 37.74 -39.03
CA GLU A 20 23.76 37.44 -39.76
C GLU A 20 23.60 38.32 -41.02
N ALA A 21 22.75 37.81 -41.92
CA ALA A 21 21.92 38.50 -42.91
C ALA A 21 22.58 39.07 -44.19
N TRP A 22 22.23 38.47 -45.34
CA TRP A 22 21.70 39.23 -46.49
C TRP A 22 20.93 38.32 -47.47
N MET A 23 19.78 38.80 -47.92
CA MET A 23 18.88 38.18 -48.89
C MET A 23 19.47 38.18 -50.31
N MET A 24 19.17 37.15 -51.12
CA MET A 24 18.99 37.30 -52.57
C MET A 24 17.93 36.34 -53.14
N ARG A 25 17.01 36.94 -53.90
CA ARG A 25 15.95 36.32 -54.70
C ARG A 25 16.48 35.90 -56.08
N ARG A 26 15.92 34.81 -56.65
CA ARG A 26 15.40 34.65 -58.04
C ARG A 26 15.15 33.15 -58.30
N ALA A 27 13.90 32.70 -58.28
CA ALA A 27 12.98 32.59 -59.43
C ALA A 27 13.30 31.40 -60.36
N PHE A 28 12.40 30.40 -60.45
CA PHE A 28 11.77 29.98 -61.71
C PHE A 28 10.77 28.80 -61.56
N ARG A 29 9.59 29.02 -62.16
CA ARG A 29 8.62 28.10 -62.81
C ARG A 29 7.72 27.20 -61.96
N VAL A 30 6.48 27.66 -61.91
CA VAL A 30 5.21 26.92 -61.82
C VAL A 30 5.20 25.72 -62.78
N ALA A 31 4.95 24.53 -62.25
CA ALA A 31 4.36 23.42 -62.98
C ALA A 31 3.02 23.11 -62.31
N ALA A 32 1.93 23.49 -62.95
CA ALA A 32 0.58 23.16 -62.51
C ALA A 32 0.27 21.71 -62.94
N THR A 33 0.28 20.79 -61.99
CA THR A 33 -0.33 19.47 -62.14
C THR A 33 -1.68 19.48 -61.43
N THR A 34 -2.74 19.54 -62.22
CA THR A 34 -4.12 19.27 -61.81
C THR A 34 -4.23 17.80 -61.40
N MET A 35 -4.23 17.51 -60.09
CA MET A 35 -4.72 16.24 -59.58
C MET A 35 -6.21 16.38 -59.25
N VAL A 36 -7.03 15.63 -59.97
CA VAL A 36 -8.44 15.40 -59.65
C VAL A 36 -8.49 14.57 -58.37
N ALA A 37 -8.97 15.16 -57.27
CA ALA A 37 -9.24 14.43 -56.05
C ALA A 37 -10.50 13.58 -56.23
N VAL A 38 -10.32 12.27 -56.45
CA VAL A 38 -11.41 11.31 -56.31
C VAL A 38 -11.57 11.04 -54.81
N ALA A 39 -12.65 11.54 -54.23
CA ALA A 39 -13.02 11.22 -52.86
C ALA A 39 -13.49 9.75 -52.80
N LEU A 40 -12.59 8.84 -52.44
CA LEU A 40 -12.99 7.52 -51.97
C LEU A 40 -13.50 7.66 -50.53
N THR A 41 -14.81 7.61 -50.35
CA THR A 41 -15.44 7.40 -49.06
C THR A 41 -15.13 5.97 -48.60
N LEU A 42 -14.06 5.80 -47.83
CA LEU A 42 -13.86 4.61 -47.02
C LEU A 42 -14.96 4.59 -45.93
N PRO A 43 -15.73 3.51 -45.77
CA PRO A 43 -16.54 3.37 -44.57
C PRO A 43 -15.57 3.29 -43.40
N ALA A 44 -15.65 4.27 -42.50
CA ALA A 44 -15.03 4.18 -41.19
C ALA A 44 -15.69 2.99 -40.48
N GLY A 45 -15.05 1.83 -40.57
CA GLY A 45 -15.40 0.68 -39.73
C GLY A 45 -15.20 1.13 -38.30
N VAL A 46 -16.29 1.38 -37.59
CA VAL A 46 -16.29 1.51 -36.14
C VAL A 46 -15.85 0.14 -35.63
N SER A 47 -14.56 -0.02 -35.36
CA SER A 47 -14.11 -1.14 -34.53
C SER A 47 -14.69 -0.87 -33.16
N SER A 48 -15.84 -1.47 -32.87
CA SER A 48 -16.25 -1.72 -31.51
C SER A 48 -15.11 -2.52 -30.89
N ALA A 49 -14.24 -1.83 -30.15
CA ALA A 49 -13.34 -2.50 -29.23
C ALA A 49 -14.25 -3.27 -28.29
N THR A 50 -14.35 -4.57 -28.50
CA THR A 50 -14.89 -5.48 -27.49
C THR A 50 -14.06 -5.24 -26.25
N ARG A 51 -14.62 -4.55 -25.25
CA ARG A 51 -14.05 -4.46 -23.91
C ARG A 51 -13.78 -5.90 -23.50
N ALA A 52 -12.50 -6.25 -23.34
CA ALA A 52 -12.14 -7.57 -22.83
C ALA A 52 -12.94 -7.78 -21.54
N ALA A 53 -13.51 -8.97 -21.38
CA ALA A 53 -14.10 -9.32 -20.10
C ALA A 53 -13.05 -9.04 -19.02
N PRO A 54 -13.43 -8.44 -17.87
CA PRO A 54 -12.49 -8.26 -16.77
C PRO A 54 -11.82 -9.61 -16.50
N THR A 55 -10.49 -9.61 -16.54
CA THR A 55 -9.70 -10.81 -16.29
C THR A 55 -9.94 -11.23 -14.86
N THR A 56 -10.50 -12.42 -14.67
CA THR A 56 -10.51 -13.07 -13.37
C THR A 56 -9.33 -14.01 -13.27
N GLN A 57 -8.54 -13.83 -12.23
CA GLN A 57 -7.48 -14.77 -11.88
C GLN A 57 -7.99 -15.57 -10.69
N GLU A 58 -8.05 -16.90 -10.86
CA GLU A 58 -8.52 -17.84 -9.82
C GLU A 58 -9.90 -17.51 -9.18
N GLY A 59 -10.77 -16.81 -9.93
CA GLY A 59 -12.10 -16.42 -9.44
C GLY A 59 -12.15 -15.08 -8.71
N VAL A 60 -11.01 -14.41 -8.53
CA VAL A 60 -10.92 -13.05 -7.99
C VAL A 60 -11.12 -12.02 -9.12
N PRO A 61 -12.01 -11.03 -8.95
CA PRO A 61 -12.19 -9.94 -9.90
C PRO A 61 -11.05 -8.92 -9.83
N ALA A 62 -10.85 -8.15 -10.89
CA ALA A 62 -9.85 -7.10 -10.91
C ALA A 62 -10.21 -5.94 -9.94
N PHE A 63 -9.20 -5.43 -9.24
CA PHE A 63 -9.31 -4.34 -8.27
C PHE A 63 -8.82 -3.01 -8.85
N GLY A 64 -9.53 -1.93 -8.50
CA GLY A 64 -9.15 -0.55 -8.79
C GLY A 64 -8.36 0.05 -7.63
N HIS A 65 -9.02 0.21 -6.48
CA HIS A 65 -8.40 0.68 -5.24
C HIS A 65 -8.67 -0.28 -4.08
N VAL A 66 -7.64 -0.66 -3.33
CA VAL A 66 -7.77 -1.44 -2.10
C VAL A 66 -7.31 -0.59 -0.92
N PHE A 67 -8.14 -0.53 0.13
CA PHE A 67 -7.83 0.08 1.42
C PHE A 67 -7.75 -1.02 2.48
N LEU A 68 -6.54 -1.40 2.87
CA LEU A 68 -6.27 -2.39 3.90
C LEU A 68 -6.04 -1.69 5.23
N ILE A 69 -6.94 -1.89 6.19
CA ILE A 69 -6.85 -1.39 7.56
C ILE A 69 -6.54 -2.58 8.47
N ILE A 70 -5.50 -2.48 9.28
CA ILE A 70 -5.03 -3.57 10.14
C ILE A 70 -5.09 -3.10 11.60
N GLY A 71 -5.76 -3.87 12.45
CA GLY A 71 -5.72 -3.72 13.89
C GLY A 71 -4.76 -4.72 14.55
N GLU A 72 -4.55 -4.55 15.85
CA GLU A 72 -3.56 -5.29 16.64
C GLU A 72 -4.20 -6.31 17.61
N ASN A 73 -3.58 -7.48 17.73
CA ASN A 73 -3.66 -8.41 18.86
C ASN A 73 -5.10 -8.67 19.37
N THR A 74 -6.03 -8.99 18.46
CA THR A 74 -7.45 -9.13 18.77
C THR A 74 -7.99 -10.50 18.39
N THR A 75 -8.27 -11.32 19.41
CA THR A 75 -8.97 -12.60 19.23
C THR A 75 -10.39 -12.38 18.72
N TYR A 76 -10.79 -13.10 17.68
CA TYR A 76 -12.14 -13.04 17.08
C TYR A 76 -13.27 -13.05 18.11
N SER A 77 -13.17 -13.90 19.14
CA SER A 77 -14.19 -14.05 20.19
C SER A 77 -14.28 -12.89 21.19
N HIS A 78 -13.32 -11.96 21.18
CA HIS A 78 -13.30 -10.78 22.04
C HIS A 78 -14.14 -9.63 21.49
N LEU A 79 -14.38 -9.62 20.17
CA LEU A 79 -15.25 -8.65 19.52
C LEU A 79 -16.72 -8.93 19.88
N LYS A 80 -17.39 -7.93 20.42
CA LYS A 80 -18.78 -7.97 20.88
C LYS A 80 -19.49 -6.69 20.49
N LEU A 81 -20.79 -6.73 20.23
CA LEU A 81 -21.57 -5.51 19.95
C LEU A 81 -21.45 -4.44 21.04
N SER A 82 -21.07 -4.82 22.27
CA SER A 82 -20.86 -3.91 23.39
C SER A 82 -19.53 -3.15 23.36
N ASN A 83 -18.52 -3.63 22.61
CA ASN A 83 -17.20 -3.00 22.53
C ASN A 83 -16.79 -2.63 21.10
N ALA A 84 -17.39 -3.24 20.07
CA ALA A 84 -17.18 -2.93 18.66
C ALA A 84 -18.53 -2.81 17.90
N PRO A 85 -19.41 -1.87 18.30
CA PRO A 85 -20.73 -1.71 17.68
C PRO A 85 -20.69 -1.30 16.20
N TYR A 86 -19.70 -0.54 15.75
CA TYR A 86 -19.59 -0.16 14.34
C TYR A 86 -19.17 -1.35 13.48
N LEU A 87 -18.12 -2.07 13.88
CA LEU A 87 -17.62 -3.25 13.19
C LEU A 87 -18.70 -4.35 13.10
N LEU A 88 -19.34 -4.70 14.22
CA LEU A 88 -20.30 -5.81 14.23
C LEU A 88 -21.73 -5.40 13.86
N GLY A 89 -22.11 -4.14 14.11
CA GLY A 89 -23.45 -3.64 13.84
C GLY A 89 -23.60 -3.00 12.46
N THR A 90 -22.51 -2.43 11.92
CA THR A 90 -22.52 -1.69 10.65
C THR A 90 -21.70 -2.39 9.57
N ILE A 91 -20.44 -2.75 9.85
CA ILE A 91 -19.53 -3.34 8.84
C ILE A 91 -19.89 -4.79 8.52
N GLN A 92 -20.03 -5.64 9.55
CA GLN A 92 -20.30 -7.06 9.38
C GLN A 92 -21.50 -7.35 8.45
N PRO A 93 -22.70 -6.71 8.60
CA PRO A 93 -23.86 -6.99 7.76
C PRO A 93 -23.70 -6.63 6.27
N GLN A 94 -22.76 -5.77 5.91
CA GLN A 94 -22.52 -5.30 4.53
C GLN A 94 -21.19 -5.82 3.94
N SER A 95 -20.47 -6.66 4.69
CA SER A 95 -19.19 -7.24 4.28
C SER A 95 -19.33 -8.72 3.94
N ALA A 96 -18.36 -9.26 3.22
CA ALA A 96 -18.00 -10.66 3.38
C ALA A 96 -17.24 -10.80 4.71
N TRP A 97 -17.95 -11.30 5.73
CA TRP A 97 -17.42 -11.54 7.06
C TRP A 97 -16.83 -12.95 7.14
N LEU A 98 -15.50 -13.04 7.23
CA LEU A 98 -14.78 -14.30 7.28
C LEU A 98 -14.70 -14.78 8.75
N THR A 99 -15.48 -15.79 9.09
CA THR A 99 -15.58 -16.29 10.48
C THR A 99 -14.46 -17.25 10.86
N ASN A 100 -13.63 -17.68 9.91
CA ASN A 100 -12.61 -18.70 10.08
C ASN A 100 -11.26 -18.25 9.47
N TYR A 101 -10.82 -17.04 9.83
CA TYR A 101 -9.62 -16.40 9.30
C TYR A 101 -8.51 -16.34 10.35
N PHE A 102 -7.27 -16.66 9.98
CA PHE A 102 -6.16 -16.78 10.94
C PHE A 102 -4.96 -15.91 10.59
N GLY A 103 -4.38 -15.32 11.63
CA GLY A 103 -3.06 -14.70 11.58
C GLY A 103 -1.97 -15.76 11.36
N THR A 104 -0.85 -15.32 10.82
CA THR A 104 0.25 -16.21 10.39
C THR A 104 1.01 -16.79 11.57
N THR A 105 1.42 -15.93 12.50
CA THR A 105 2.41 -16.28 13.53
C THR A 105 2.27 -15.37 14.75
N HIS A 106 3.14 -15.58 15.74
CA HIS A 106 3.43 -14.56 16.76
C HIS A 106 4.93 -14.25 16.73
N TRP A 107 5.35 -12.99 16.75
CA TRP A 107 4.62 -11.74 17.09
C TRP A 107 4.22 -10.87 15.86
N SER A 108 3.58 -9.73 16.11
CA SER A 108 2.96 -8.80 15.16
C SER A 108 3.77 -8.51 13.90
N GLN A 109 5.05 -8.13 14.03
CA GLN A 109 5.87 -7.70 12.88
C GLN A 109 5.90 -8.74 11.76
N ALA A 110 5.96 -10.01 12.12
CA ALA A 110 5.97 -11.09 11.14
C ALA A 110 4.62 -11.27 10.43
N ASN A 111 3.49 -10.86 11.03
CA ASN A 111 2.18 -10.90 10.38
C ASN A 111 2.05 -9.79 9.33
N TYR A 112 2.50 -8.57 9.63
CA TYR A 112 2.56 -7.47 8.66
C TYR A 112 3.46 -7.81 7.47
N VAL A 113 4.64 -8.37 7.73
CA VAL A 113 5.55 -8.82 6.66
C VAL A 113 4.95 -9.98 5.86
N ALA A 114 4.29 -10.94 6.52
CA ALA A 114 3.63 -12.06 5.86
C ALA A 114 2.49 -11.62 4.93
N LEU A 115 1.74 -10.58 5.30
CA LEU A 115 0.67 -10.00 4.49
C LEU A 115 1.14 -9.41 3.16
N VAL A 116 2.43 -9.07 3.04
CA VAL A 116 2.98 -8.41 1.84
C VAL A 116 4.15 -9.16 1.19
N THR A 117 4.66 -10.24 1.78
CA THR A 117 5.76 -11.05 1.19
C THR A 117 5.46 -12.55 1.13
N GLY A 118 4.39 -12.99 1.77
CA GLY A 118 4.10 -14.42 1.91
C GLY A 118 5.12 -15.15 2.80
N GLN A 119 6.01 -14.46 3.50
CA GLN A 119 7.00 -15.07 4.38
C GLN A 119 7.36 -14.15 5.56
N PHE A 120 8.25 -14.61 6.43
CA PHE A 120 8.83 -13.80 7.50
C PHE A 120 10.16 -14.41 7.98
N THR A 121 10.98 -13.66 8.71
CA THR A 121 12.20 -14.16 9.34
C THR A 121 12.03 -14.40 10.83
N ARG A 122 13.05 -15.02 11.44
CA ARG A 122 13.13 -15.13 12.90
C ARG A 122 13.30 -13.76 13.56
N CYS A 123 13.83 -12.77 12.85
CA CYS A 123 13.98 -11.42 13.37
C CYS A 123 12.60 -10.78 13.56
N GLU A 124 11.76 -10.80 12.52
CA GLU A 124 10.39 -10.27 12.61
C GLU A 124 9.53 -11.07 13.58
N GLN A 125 9.72 -12.38 13.66
CA GLN A 125 9.01 -13.20 14.64
C GLN A 125 9.40 -12.87 16.10
N GLN A 126 10.32 -11.94 16.32
CA GLN A 126 10.75 -11.45 17.62
C GLN A 126 10.49 -9.94 17.79
N ASP A 127 9.76 -9.30 16.87
CA ASP A 127 9.47 -7.86 16.89
C ASP A 127 10.73 -7.00 17.11
N LEU A 128 11.84 -7.35 16.44
CA LEU A 128 13.08 -6.58 16.59
C LEU A 128 13.05 -5.28 15.76
N GLY A 129 11.90 -4.94 15.17
CA GLY A 129 11.63 -3.64 14.57
C GLY A 129 12.49 -3.43 13.34
N ILE A 130 12.96 -2.19 13.14
CA ILE A 130 13.69 -1.83 11.93
C ILE A 130 14.93 -2.69 11.71
N ASP A 131 15.58 -3.26 12.72
CA ASP A 131 16.77 -4.12 12.52
C ASP A 131 16.53 -5.38 11.64
N CYS A 132 15.26 -5.70 11.34
CA CYS A 132 14.85 -6.86 10.56
C CYS A 132 14.73 -6.60 9.05
N HIS A 133 15.86 -6.42 8.37
CA HIS A 133 15.88 -6.21 6.92
C HIS A 133 15.79 -7.50 6.11
N GLN A 134 15.13 -7.41 4.96
CA GLN A 134 15.02 -8.48 4.00
C GLN A 134 15.31 -7.99 2.58
N ASN A 135 16.12 -8.79 1.88
CA ASN A 135 16.26 -8.70 0.43
C ASN A 135 15.37 -9.75 -0.22
N VAL A 136 14.07 -9.48 -0.27
CA VAL A 136 13.07 -10.35 -0.88
C VAL A 136 12.08 -9.52 -1.68
N ASP A 137 11.46 -10.16 -2.67
CA ASP A 137 10.35 -9.56 -3.38
C ASP A 137 9.13 -9.42 -2.45
N ASN A 138 8.30 -8.43 -2.73
CA ASN A 138 7.19 -8.02 -1.90
C ASN A 138 6.07 -7.40 -2.77
N LEU A 139 4.87 -7.30 -2.21
CA LEU A 139 3.69 -6.81 -2.90
C LEU A 139 3.91 -5.39 -3.46
N PHE A 140 4.65 -4.55 -2.75
CA PHE A 140 4.94 -3.18 -3.17
C PHE A 140 5.76 -3.16 -4.46
N HIS A 141 6.86 -3.92 -4.51
CA HIS A 141 7.66 -4.05 -5.71
C HIS A 141 6.89 -4.70 -6.88
N GLN A 142 6.04 -5.71 -6.62
CA GLN A 142 5.17 -6.26 -7.67
C GLN A 142 4.21 -5.21 -8.24
N LEU A 143 3.64 -4.34 -7.40
CA LEU A 143 2.79 -3.23 -7.82
C LEU A 143 3.57 -2.23 -8.67
N ASP A 144 4.80 -1.87 -8.28
CA ASP A 144 5.67 -0.99 -9.07
C ASP A 144 5.99 -1.56 -10.45
N VAL A 145 6.31 -2.86 -10.52
CA VAL A 145 6.53 -3.56 -11.80
C VAL A 145 5.26 -3.56 -12.67
N ALA A 146 4.08 -3.66 -12.06
CA ALA A 146 2.79 -3.55 -12.74
C ALA A 146 2.39 -2.11 -13.10
N GLY A 147 3.14 -1.10 -12.65
CA GLY A 147 2.82 0.31 -12.84
C GLY A 147 1.63 0.79 -12.00
N LEU A 148 1.36 0.11 -10.88
CA LEU A 148 0.32 0.44 -9.92
C LEU A 148 0.96 1.15 -8.72
N GLY A 149 0.40 2.29 -8.33
CA GLY A 149 0.87 3.00 -7.14
C GLY A 149 0.47 2.28 -5.87
N TRP A 150 1.26 2.49 -4.80
CA TRP A 150 0.96 2.04 -3.45
C TRP A 150 1.38 3.09 -2.42
N LYS A 151 0.72 3.12 -1.26
CA LYS A 151 1.12 3.93 -0.10
C LYS A 151 0.83 3.19 1.20
N VAL A 152 1.71 3.39 2.18
CA VAL A 152 1.47 3.12 3.59
C VAL A 152 1.18 4.45 4.30
N TRP A 153 0.08 4.47 5.02
CA TRP A 153 -0.48 5.63 5.71
C TRP A 153 -0.33 5.44 7.21
N LEU A 154 0.58 6.20 7.82
CA LEU A 154 0.94 6.10 9.22
C LEU A 154 0.15 7.14 10.04
N GLU A 155 -0.86 6.69 10.79
CA GLU A 155 -1.65 7.61 11.63
C GLU A 155 -0.76 8.30 12.68
N ALA A 156 -0.86 9.63 12.73
CA ALA A 156 0.01 10.48 13.54
C ALA A 156 1.52 10.19 13.37
N GLY A 157 1.93 9.69 12.20
CA GLY A 157 3.35 9.50 11.87
C GLY A 157 4.11 10.82 11.93
N THR A 158 5.35 10.80 12.43
CA THR A 158 6.15 12.03 12.60
C THR A 158 7.17 12.24 11.49
N ALA A 159 7.46 11.19 10.73
CA ALA A 159 8.37 11.19 9.60
C ALA A 159 7.87 10.29 8.47
N LYS A 160 8.45 10.49 7.28
CA LYS A 160 8.38 9.52 6.19
C LYS A 160 9.47 8.48 6.41
N CYS A 161 9.28 7.25 5.94
CA CYS A 161 10.23 6.16 6.19
C CYS A 161 10.52 5.99 7.68
N ASP A 162 9.46 6.05 8.49
CA ASP A 162 9.62 6.22 9.93
C ASP A 162 9.98 4.88 10.58
N GLY A 163 11.28 4.69 10.81
CA GLY A 163 11.85 3.60 11.60
C GLY A 163 12.05 3.91 13.07
N GLY A 164 11.68 5.12 13.52
CA GLY A 164 11.93 5.65 14.86
C GLY A 164 10.74 5.56 15.83
N GLY A 165 9.73 4.76 15.47
CA GLY A 165 8.42 4.63 16.13
C GLY A 165 8.41 4.67 17.65
N HIS A 166 7.26 5.03 18.20
CA HIS A 166 7.08 5.20 19.63
C HIS A 166 6.43 3.96 20.24
N HIS A 167 7.08 3.34 21.23
CA HIS A 167 6.50 2.24 21.98
C HIS A 167 5.59 2.78 23.09
N CYS A 168 4.27 2.53 22.99
CA CYS A 168 3.40 2.69 24.14
C CYS A 168 3.66 1.53 25.12
N THR A 169 3.69 1.81 26.43
CA THR A 169 3.64 0.75 27.46
C THR A 169 2.38 0.95 28.28
N SER A 170 1.72 -0.14 28.66
CA SER A 170 0.39 -0.17 29.31
C SER A 170 0.27 0.69 30.57
N ASP A 171 1.39 1.06 31.19
CA ASP A 171 1.44 1.66 32.52
C ASP A 171 1.62 3.19 32.51
N THR A 172 1.78 3.81 31.33
CA THR A 172 1.84 5.28 31.16
C THR A 172 0.84 5.70 30.06
N PRO A 173 0.02 6.75 30.25
CA PRO A 173 -0.86 7.23 29.19
C PRO A 173 -0.06 7.52 27.92
N CYS A 174 -0.31 6.76 26.85
CA CYS A 174 0.30 7.06 25.56
C CYS A 174 -0.31 8.37 25.04
N PRO A 175 0.49 9.38 24.69
CA PRO A 175 -0.03 10.45 23.85
C PRO A 175 -0.52 9.81 22.53
N LEU A 176 -1.63 10.31 21.97
CA LEU A 176 -2.31 9.84 20.75
C LEU A 176 -1.44 9.95 19.45
N THR A 177 -0.12 9.87 19.56
CA THR A 177 0.83 10.47 18.61
C THR A 177 1.91 9.49 18.14
N GLY A 178 1.58 8.21 17.94
CA GLY A 178 2.55 7.28 17.35
C GLY A 178 2.00 5.89 17.08
N PHE A 179 2.42 5.32 15.95
CA PHE A 179 2.19 3.92 15.55
C PHE A 179 3.40 3.04 15.95
N TYR A 180 3.20 1.72 16.00
CA TYR A 180 4.29 0.78 16.21
C TYR A 180 5.03 0.50 14.90
N THR A 181 6.34 0.72 14.88
CA THR A 181 7.18 0.42 13.69
C THR A 181 7.17 -1.04 13.29
N THR A 182 6.87 -1.94 14.22
CA THR A 182 6.64 -3.36 13.92
C THR A 182 5.48 -3.56 12.94
N GLY A 183 4.52 -2.63 12.87
CA GLY A 183 3.43 -2.62 11.89
C GLY A 183 3.73 -1.94 10.55
N ASN A 184 4.96 -1.46 10.31
CA ASN A 184 5.35 -0.76 9.07
C ASN A 184 6.29 -1.63 8.22
N PRO A 185 5.79 -2.50 7.31
CA PRO A 185 6.65 -3.40 6.55
C PRO A 185 7.57 -2.74 5.48
N PRO A 186 7.21 -1.66 4.76
CA PRO A 186 8.10 -1.07 3.75
C PRO A 186 9.52 -0.71 4.25
N ILE A 187 9.65 -0.32 5.52
CA ILE A 187 10.94 0.02 6.14
C ILE A 187 11.80 -1.20 6.50
N LEU A 188 11.42 -2.39 6.03
CA LEU A 188 12.12 -3.67 6.26
C LEU A 188 12.64 -4.28 4.96
N PHE A 189 12.30 -3.71 3.79
CA PHE A 189 12.66 -4.29 2.50
C PHE A 189 13.78 -3.49 1.84
N ASP A 190 14.88 -4.17 1.54
CA ASP A 190 16.10 -3.57 1.01
C ASP A 190 15.80 -2.72 -0.24
N ASP A 191 14.91 -3.21 -1.11
CA ASP A 191 14.50 -2.59 -2.39
C ASP A 191 13.70 -1.30 -2.21
N ILE A 192 13.04 -1.11 -1.07
CA ILE A 192 12.26 0.09 -0.75
C ILE A 192 13.06 1.04 0.14
N GLU A 193 13.70 0.56 1.20
CA GLU A 193 14.06 1.41 2.34
C GLU A 193 15.30 2.28 2.09
N GLY A 194 16.27 1.83 1.28
CA GLY A 194 17.54 2.53 1.12
C GLY A 194 18.09 2.61 -0.32
N PRO A 195 19.04 3.52 -0.60
CA PRO A 195 19.46 3.85 -1.96
C PRO A 195 20.01 2.66 -2.73
N ASN A 196 19.48 2.44 -3.93
CA ASN A 196 19.86 1.35 -4.84
C ASN A 196 19.55 -0.05 -4.28
N GLY A 197 18.50 -0.18 -3.47
CA GLY A 197 18.09 -1.47 -2.92
C GLY A 197 19.01 -1.96 -1.80
N VAL A 198 19.52 -1.04 -0.99
CA VAL A 198 20.46 -1.34 0.11
C VAL A 198 20.00 -0.59 1.34
N TRP A 199 19.75 -1.34 2.43
CA TRP A 199 19.36 -0.75 3.71
C TRP A 199 20.25 0.43 4.13
N SER A 200 19.61 1.48 4.64
CA SER A 200 20.30 2.58 5.30
C SER A 200 19.46 3.19 6.43
N PRO A 201 19.97 3.23 7.67
CA PRO A 201 19.27 3.84 8.80
C PRO A 201 19.23 5.37 8.75
N THR A 202 19.94 5.99 7.80
CA THR A 202 20.14 7.46 7.79
C THR A 202 19.90 8.09 6.42
N THR A 203 19.63 7.29 5.40
CA THR A 203 19.44 7.78 4.05
C THR A 203 18.34 6.93 3.44
N PRO A 204 17.07 7.33 3.56
CA PRO A 204 15.98 6.60 2.94
C PRO A 204 16.03 6.74 1.41
N SER A 205 15.46 5.77 0.70
CA SER A 205 15.30 5.86 -0.76
C SER A 205 14.22 6.87 -1.16
N GLU A 206 14.20 7.28 -2.44
CA GLU A 206 13.13 8.12 -2.97
C GLU A 206 11.77 7.42 -2.97
N GLU A 207 11.76 6.10 -3.15
CA GLU A 207 10.55 5.27 -3.18
C GLU A 207 9.90 5.22 -1.80
N CYS A 208 10.69 4.91 -0.76
CA CYS A 208 10.22 4.96 0.61
C CYS A 208 9.68 6.36 0.96
N LEU A 209 10.41 7.43 0.60
CA LEU A 209 9.97 8.81 0.87
C LEU A 209 8.69 9.20 0.11
N ALA A 210 8.36 8.51 -0.98
CA ALA A 210 7.14 8.74 -1.74
C ALA A 210 5.95 7.99 -1.15
N ASN A 211 6.18 6.79 -0.62
CA ASN A 211 5.11 5.83 -0.37
C ASN A 211 4.88 5.48 1.11
N ASP A 212 5.87 5.61 2.01
CA ASP A 212 5.68 5.46 3.46
C ASP A 212 5.56 6.84 4.13
N ILE A 213 4.32 7.25 4.43
CA ILE A 213 4.03 8.65 4.75
C ILE A 213 3.11 8.83 5.97
N PRO A 214 3.30 9.92 6.74
CA PRO A 214 2.33 10.35 7.74
C PRO A 214 0.94 10.58 7.14
N ALA A 215 -0.06 9.91 7.70
CA ALA A 215 -1.46 10.14 7.37
C ALA A 215 -1.99 11.47 7.91
N GLY A 216 -1.25 12.13 8.81
CA GLY A 216 -1.64 13.41 9.38
C GLY A 216 -0.59 13.95 10.35
N THR A 217 -1.05 14.56 11.43
CA THR A 217 -0.22 15.14 12.50
C THR A 217 -0.78 14.76 13.86
N ASP A 218 -0.03 14.95 14.94
CA ASP A 218 -0.49 14.70 16.32
C ASP A 218 -1.88 15.28 16.66
N ASP A 219 -2.20 16.48 16.17
CA ASP A 219 -3.48 17.16 16.44
C ASP A 219 -4.61 16.75 15.46
N ALA A 220 -4.25 16.12 14.34
CA ALA A 220 -5.17 15.72 13.28
C ALA A 220 -4.60 14.47 12.58
N PRO A 221 -4.73 13.29 13.21
CA PRO A 221 -3.92 12.10 12.91
C PRO A 221 -4.03 11.55 11.49
N MET A 222 -5.18 11.77 10.83
CA MET A 222 -5.50 11.28 9.48
C MET A 222 -5.70 12.40 8.45
N ALA A 223 -5.46 13.67 8.81
CA ALA A 223 -5.86 14.80 7.97
C ALA A 223 -5.18 14.88 6.58
N THR A 224 -3.97 14.35 6.42
CA THR A 224 -3.30 14.26 5.10
C THR A 224 -3.98 13.21 4.24
N PHE A 225 -4.25 12.03 4.80
CA PHE A 225 -4.97 10.95 4.12
C PHE A 225 -6.39 11.40 3.73
N ASP A 226 -7.12 12.03 4.64
CA ASP A 226 -8.47 12.56 4.41
C ASP A 226 -8.50 13.58 3.27
N ALA A 227 -7.47 14.43 3.19
CA ALA A 227 -7.34 15.41 2.12
C ALA A 227 -7.12 14.76 0.74
N GLU A 228 -6.29 13.72 0.66
CA GLU A 228 -6.07 12.97 -0.57
C GLU A 228 -7.30 12.13 -0.96
N LEU A 229 -7.99 11.52 0.02
CA LEU A 229 -9.28 10.85 -0.19
C LEU A 229 -10.31 11.81 -0.78
N ALA A 230 -10.40 13.05 -0.25
CA ALA A 230 -11.36 14.04 -0.71
C ALA A 230 -11.15 14.44 -2.18
N THR A 231 -9.91 14.36 -2.70
CA THR A 231 -9.60 14.64 -4.11
C THR A 231 -9.51 13.38 -4.97
N GLY A 232 -9.54 12.19 -4.37
CA GLY A 232 -9.29 10.92 -5.06
C GLY A 232 -7.83 10.71 -5.45
N ASP A 233 -6.90 11.43 -4.81
CA ASP A 233 -5.45 11.37 -5.10
C ASP A 233 -4.75 10.27 -4.28
N VAL A 234 -5.37 9.10 -4.23
CA VAL A 234 -4.85 7.92 -3.52
C VAL A 234 -4.47 6.83 -4.52
N PRO A 235 -3.39 6.06 -4.26
CA PRO A 235 -2.92 5.00 -5.14
C PRO A 235 -3.87 3.79 -5.22
N ALA A 236 -3.53 2.81 -6.06
CA ALA A 236 -4.27 1.57 -6.21
C ALA A 236 -4.24 0.72 -4.92
N PHE A 237 -3.13 0.68 -4.20
CA PHE A 237 -3.02 0.01 -2.91
C PHE A 237 -2.76 1.01 -1.77
N ASN A 238 -3.60 1.01 -0.75
CA ASN A 238 -3.48 1.84 0.43
C ASN A 238 -3.49 0.93 1.65
N MET A 239 -2.39 0.91 2.39
CA MET A 239 -2.29 0.22 3.67
C MET A 239 -2.31 1.26 4.79
N ILE A 240 -3.32 1.18 5.65
CA ILE A 240 -3.57 2.14 6.72
C ILE A 240 -3.15 1.50 8.03
N ILE A 241 -2.19 2.12 8.69
CA ILE A 241 -1.65 1.70 9.99
C ILE A 241 -2.13 2.71 11.02
N PRO A 242 -3.17 2.37 11.82
CA PRO A 242 -3.61 3.22 12.91
C PRO A 242 -2.49 3.36 13.96
N ASN A 243 -2.59 4.38 14.79
CA ASN A 243 -1.63 4.63 15.86
C ASN A 243 -1.87 3.63 17.02
N GLY A 244 -0.95 3.57 17.99
CA GLY A 244 -1.01 2.59 19.09
C GLY A 244 -2.23 2.68 20.02
N CYS A 245 -3.03 3.74 19.92
CA CYS A 245 -4.31 3.87 20.59
C CYS A 245 -5.45 3.38 19.70
N ASP A 246 -5.39 3.67 18.41
CA ASP A 246 -6.47 3.44 17.47
C ASP A 246 -6.34 2.12 16.73
N ASP A 247 -5.20 1.42 16.79
CA ASP A 247 -4.98 0.08 16.21
C ASP A 247 -5.62 -1.02 17.05
N GLY A 248 -6.05 -0.68 18.27
CA GLY A 248 -6.58 -1.62 19.22
C GLY A 248 -5.51 -2.39 19.98
N GLU A 249 -4.29 -1.88 20.12
CA GLU A 249 -3.23 -2.41 20.99
C GLU A 249 -3.33 -1.88 22.43
N ALA A 250 -3.22 -0.57 22.61
CA ALA A 250 -3.22 0.06 23.92
C ALA A 250 -4.64 0.35 24.44
N ASN A 251 -4.79 0.54 25.76
CA ASN A 251 -6.04 1.03 26.37
C ASN A 251 -5.89 2.53 26.73
N CYS A 252 -5.93 3.37 25.71
CA CYS A 252 -5.68 4.81 25.84
C CYS A 252 -6.84 5.57 26.50
N ALA A 253 -6.51 6.66 27.18
CA ALA A 253 -7.53 7.59 27.66
C ALA A 253 -8.14 8.38 26.48
N PRO A 254 -9.42 8.80 26.55
CA PRO A 254 -10.36 8.58 27.66
C PRO A 254 -11.22 7.30 27.52
N VAL A 255 -11.11 6.58 26.40
CA VAL A 255 -11.98 5.43 26.09
C VAL A 255 -11.65 4.22 26.97
N HIS A 256 -10.36 3.98 27.23
CA HIS A 256 -9.83 2.89 28.05
C HIS A 256 -10.35 1.51 27.63
N ASN A 257 -10.51 1.31 26.32
CA ASN A 257 -10.95 0.05 25.75
C ASN A 257 -10.41 -0.06 24.33
N ARG A 258 -9.37 -0.89 24.17
CA ARG A 258 -8.68 -1.13 22.89
C ARG A 258 -9.61 -1.48 21.73
N TYR A 259 -10.65 -2.30 21.99
CA TYR A 259 -11.61 -2.68 20.96
C TYR A 259 -12.51 -1.52 20.54
N THR A 260 -12.93 -0.69 21.50
CA THR A 260 -13.77 0.48 21.22
C THR A 260 -12.98 1.58 20.52
N GLN A 261 -11.69 1.75 20.85
CA GLN A 261 -10.83 2.72 20.16
C GLN A 261 -10.69 2.37 18.67
N PHE A 262 -10.35 1.12 18.33
CA PHE A 262 -10.29 0.72 16.92
C PHE A 262 -11.66 0.78 16.24
N ASP A 263 -12.74 0.43 16.94
CA ASP A 263 -14.10 0.58 16.40
C ASP A 263 -14.45 2.04 16.07
N ASP A 264 -14.06 2.98 16.94
CA ASP A 264 -14.23 4.42 16.73
C ASP A 264 -13.40 4.93 15.54
N PHE A 265 -12.14 4.48 15.40
CA PHE A 265 -11.30 4.77 14.23
C PHE A 265 -11.96 4.28 12.93
N LEU A 266 -12.46 3.04 12.91
CA LEU A 266 -13.18 2.49 11.75
C LEU A 266 -14.45 3.30 11.44
N ALA A 267 -15.18 3.72 12.48
CA ALA A 267 -16.39 4.52 12.35
C ALA A 267 -16.15 5.91 11.75
N GLU A 268 -14.96 6.47 11.94
CA GLU A 268 -14.54 7.73 11.34
C GLU A 268 -14.03 7.53 9.90
N GLN A 269 -13.12 6.58 9.70
CA GLN A 269 -12.34 6.48 8.47
C GLN A 269 -13.07 5.77 7.33
N ILE A 270 -13.82 4.69 7.61
CA ILE A 270 -14.50 3.93 6.55
C ILE A 270 -15.51 4.78 5.76
N PRO A 271 -16.36 5.62 6.40
CA PRO A 271 -17.28 6.48 5.67
C PRO A 271 -16.57 7.49 4.75
N LEU A 272 -15.39 7.98 5.13
CA LEU A 272 -14.60 8.90 4.31
C LEU A 272 -14.03 8.18 3.08
N ILE A 273 -13.51 6.96 3.26
CA ILE A 273 -13.06 6.11 2.15
C ILE A 273 -14.21 5.84 1.19
N GLN A 274 -15.37 5.38 1.69
CA GLN A 274 -16.54 5.08 0.86
C GLN A 274 -17.08 6.30 0.10
N ALA A 275 -16.91 7.51 0.63
CA ALA A 275 -17.34 8.76 0.00
C ALA A 275 -16.31 9.33 -0.98
N SER A 276 -15.08 8.81 -1.00
CA SER A 276 -14.00 9.29 -1.86
C SER A 276 -14.31 9.08 -3.36
N PRO A 277 -13.88 9.99 -4.25
CA PRO A 277 -13.91 9.75 -5.70
C PRO A 277 -13.12 8.52 -6.15
N ALA A 278 -12.15 8.04 -5.35
CA ALA A 278 -11.38 6.83 -5.62
C ALA A 278 -12.14 5.54 -5.30
N PHE A 279 -13.25 5.59 -4.54
CA PHE A 279 -14.04 4.41 -4.22
C PHE A 279 -15.03 4.08 -5.33
N GLY A 280 -14.51 3.42 -6.37
CA GLY A 280 -15.22 3.02 -7.57
C GLY A 280 -15.89 1.65 -7.48
N THR A 281 -16.35 1.14 -8.63
CA THR A 281 -17.06 -0.14 -8.74
C THR A 281 -16.19 -1.37 -8.52
N ASP A 282 -14.88 -1.18 -8.46
CA ASP A 282 -13.82 -2.18 -8.31
C ASP A 282 -12.95 -1.89 -7.07
N SER A 283 -13.42 -1.03 -6.16
CA SER A 283 -12.71 -0.69 -4.94
C SER A 283 -13.12 -1.57 -3.76
N LEU A 284 -12.15 -1.89 -2.89
CA LEU A 284 -12.33 -2.70 -1.69
C LEU A 284 -11.86 -1.97 -0.43
N ILE A 285 -12.56 -2.22 0.67
CA ILE A 285 -12.07 -1.96 2.03
C ILE A 285 -11.89 -3.32 2.71
N ILE A 286 -10.73 -3.55 3.30
CA ILE A 286 -10.38 -4.78 4.01
C ILE A 286 -10.01 -4.38 5.42
N VAL A 287 -10.74 -4.91 6.41
CA VAL A 287 -10.43 -4.74 7.83
C VAL A 287 -10.02 -6.09 8.39
N THR A 288 -8.81 -6.20 8.90
CA THR A 288 -8.33 -7.42 9.58
C THR A 288 -7.47 -7.08 10.78
N TYR A 289 -6.93 -8.08 11.44
CA TYR A 289 -5.98 -7.94 12.54
C TYR A 289 -4.76 -8.79 12.24
N ASP A 290 -3.61 -8.37 12.75
CA ASP A 290 -2.33 -9.06 12.57
C ASP A 290 -2.31 -10.45 13.24
N GLU A 291 -2.80 -10.55 14.48
CA GLU A 291 -2.83 -11.78 15.27
C GLU A 291 -3.91 -11.73 16.37
N ASP A 292 -4.17 -12.88 16.99
CA ASP A 292 -5.04 -12.99 18.15
C ASP A 292 -4.34 -12.55 19.44
N GLU A 293 -5.11 -12.33 20.50
CA GLU A 293 -4.57 -11.91 21.80
C GLU A 293 -3.94 -13.13 22.52
N ARG A 294 -2.71 -13.51 22.13
CA ARG A 294 -1.98 -14.61 22.76
C ARG A 294 -0.88 -14.13 23.70
N ALA A 295 -0.70 -14.87 24.79
CA ALA A 295 0.42 -14.71 25.73
C ALA A 295 1.74 -15.25 25.15
N GLY A 296 2.18 -14.70 24.01
CA GLY A 296 3.52 -14.85 23.42
C GLY A 296 4.01 -16.26 23.09
N GLY A 297 5.22 -16.29 22.53
CA GLY A 297 5.97 -17.51 22.19
C GLY A 297 6.16 -17.67 20.69
N LEU A 298 7.34 -18.14 20.29
CA LEU A 298 7.66 -18.34 18.87
C LEU A 298 6.82 -19.49 18.30
N ALA A 299 5.95 -19.17 17.35
CA ALA A 299 5.28 -20.19 16.55
C ALA A 299 6.26 -20.88 15.59
N LYS A 300 5.87 -22.03 15.05
CA LYS A 300 6.67 -22.68 14.01
C LYS A 300 6.59 -21.84 12.73
N LYS A 301 7.73 -21.62 12.09
CA LYS A 301 7.86 -20.83 10.86
C LYS A 301 6.98 -21.30 9.68
N HIS A 302 6.44 -22.52 9.72
CA HIS A 302 5.75 -23.15 8.59
C HIS A 302 4.28 -23.51 8.87
N GLY A 303 3.62 -22.81 9.80
CA GLY A 303 2.19 -22.99 10.05
C GLY A 303 1.41 -21.78 9.56
N PHE A 304 0.38 -21.99 8.73
CA PHE A 304 -0.38 -20.89 8.10
C PHE A 304 -1.29 -20.11 9.07
N GLY A 305 -1.67 -20.69 10.22
CA GLY A 305 -2.61 -20.09 11.16
C GLY A 305 -2.08 -20.01 12.59
N SER A 306 -0.78 -19.79 12.75
CA SER A 306 -0.15 -19.86 14.07
C SER A 306 -0.25 -18.57 14.90
N GLY A 307 -0.71 -17.47 14.27
CA GLY A 307 -1.08 -16.21 14.91
C GLY A 307 -2.53 -16.20 15.41
N GLY A 308 -3.22 -17.33 15.31
CA GLY A 308 -4.52 -17.51 15.94
C GLY A 308 -5.69 -16.91 15.19
N HIS A 309 -6.87 -16.95 15.80
CA HIS A 309 -8.16 -16.68 15.14
C HIS A 309 -8.54 -15.21 15.26
N VAL A 310 -8.57 -14.50 14.14
CA VAL A 310 -8.88 -13.07 14.06
C VAL A 310 -10.09 -12.82 13.15
N ALA A 311 -10.64 -11.61 13.20
CA ALA A 311 -11.67 -11.18 12.26
C ALA A 311 -11.06 -10.68 10.94
N CYS A 312 -11.79 -10.90 9.84
CA CYS A 312 -11.52 -10.28 8.56
C CYS A 312 -12.85 -9.94 7.88
N ALA A 313 -13.02 -8.67 7.53
CA ALA A 313 -14.18 -8.15 6.82
C ALA A 313 -13.72 -7.54 5.50
N ILE A 314 -14.31 -7.99 4.39
CA ILE A 314 -14.04 -7.45 3.05
C ILE A 314 -15.31 -6.77 2.55
N LEU A 315 -15.19 -5.52 2.13
CA LEU A 315 -16.29 -4.67 1.66
C LEU A 315 -15.98 -4.14 0.28
N GLY A 316 -17.00 -3.96 -0.55
CA GLY A 316 -16.86 -3.28 -1.84
C GLY A 316 -17.97 -3.67 -2.82
N PRO A 317 -18.12 -2.94 -3.93
CA PRO A 317 -19.23 -3.18 -4.87
C PRO A 317 -19.19 -4.55 -5.57
N GLN A 318 -18.01 -5.19 -5.62
CA GLN A 318 -17.83 -6.53 -6.18
C GLN A 318 -18.05 -7.65 -5.16
N VAL A 319 -18.19 -7.31 -3.87
CA VAL A 319 -18.34 -8.29 -2.78
C VAL A 319 -19.81 -8.68 -2.62
N VAL A 320 -20.06 -9.93 -2.28
CA VAL A 320 -21.35 -10.46 -1.82
C VAL A 320 -21.34 -10.42 -0.29
N PRO A 321 -22.17 -9.58 0.36
CA PRO A 321 -22.27 -9.56 1.80
C PRO A 321 -22.78 -10.91 2.35
N GLY A 322 -22.14 -11.40 3.41
CA GLY A 322 -22.45 -12.70 3.97
C GLY A 322 -21.46 -13.14 5.04
N SER A 323 -21.72 -14.30 5.63
CA SER A 323 -20.81 -14.95 6.58
C SER A 323 -20.20 -16.16 5.91
N TYR A 324 -18.87 -16.27 5.95
CA TYR A 324 -18.10 -17.29 5.25
C TYR A 324 -17.22 -18.05 6.24
N ASP A 325 -17.34 -19.37 6.29
CA ASP A 325 -16.67 -20.26 7.27
C ASP A 325 -15.49 -21.05 6.68
N THR A 326 -15.17 -20.82 5.40
CA THR A 326 -13.97 -21.37 4.78
C THR A 326 -12.73 -20.83 5.50
N GLN A 327 -11.77 -21.73 5.72
CA GLN A 327 -10.55 -21.37 6.43
C GLN A 327 -9.64 -20.52 5.54
N TRP A 328 -9.23 -19.37 6.05
CA TRP A 328 -8.37 -18.43 5.34
C TRP A 328 -7.21 -17.97 6.23
N PHE A 329 -6.15 -17.47 5.59
CA PHE A 329 -4.93 -16.98 6.25
C PHE A 329 -4.53 -15.63 5.67
N HIS A 330 -3.61 -14.92 6.32
CA HIS A 330 -2.95 -13.75 5.72
C HIS A 330 -2.35 -14.04 4.34
N TYR A 331 -1.79 -15.23 4.15
CA TYR A 331 -1.30 -15.68 2.84
C TYR A 331 -2.41 -15.78 1.77
N SER A 332 -3.62 -16.17 2.16
CA SER A 332 -4.77 -16.20 1.25
C SER A 332 -5.21 -14.78 0.88
N LEU A 333 -5.14 -13.85 1.83
CA LEU A 333 -5.39 -12.44 1.56
C LEU A 333 -4.34 -11.86 0.59
N LEU A 334 -3.05 -12.15 0.80
CA LEU A 334 -2.00 -11.74 -0.14
C LEU A 334 -2.25 -12.29 -1.55
N ARG A 335 -2.52 -13.60 -1.69
CA ARG A 335 -2.86 -14.18 -3.01
C ARG A 335 -4.07 -13.52 -3.65
N THR A 336 -5.06 -13.15 -2.85
CA THR A 336 -6.23 -12.41 -3.33
C THR A 336 -5.86 -11.03 -3.87
N LEU A 337 -4.94 -10.32 -3.22
CA LEU A 337 -4.42 -9.03 -3.70
C LEU A 337 -3.61 -9.23 -5.00
N GLU A 338 -2.74 -10.24 -5.04
CA GLU A 338 -1.96 -10.59 -6.23
C GLU A 338 -2.86 -10.89 -7.43
N ASP A 339 -3.89 -11.72 -7.25
CA ASP A 339 -4.87 -12.03 -8.30
C ASP A 339 -5.71 -10.81 -8.71
N GLY A 340 -6.18 -10.02 -7.74
CA GLY A 340 -7.02 -8.86 -8.01
C GLY A 340 -6.28 -7.71 -8.70
N PHE A 341 -4.99 -7.55 -8.44
CA PHE A 341 -4.12 -6.62 -9.19
C PHE A 341 -3.51 -7.24 -10.46
N ALA A 342 -3.85 -8.50 -10.78
CA ALA A 342 -3.32 -9.25 -11.92
C ALA A 342 -1.79 -9.35 -11.93
N LEU A 343 -1.19 -9.55 -10.76
CA LEU A 343 0.24 -9.73 -10.57
C LEU A 343 0.67 -11.12 -11.06
N PRO A 344 1.84 -11.24 -11.70
CA PRO A 344 2.20 -12.44 -12.46
C PRO A 344 2.69 -13.62 -11.60
N GLU A 345 3.06 -13.38 -10.35
CA GLU A 345 3.68 -14.37 -9.47
C GLU A 345 3.10 -14.28 -8.06
N TYR A 346 3.10 -15.42 -7.35
CA TYR A 346 2.65 -15.51 -5.96
C TYR A 346 3.85 -15.54 -5.02
N LEU A 347 3.89 -14.60 -4.08
CA LEU A 347 4.98 -14.42 -3.14
C LEU A 347 4.93 -15.47 -2.02
N GLY A 348 6.09 -16.02 -1.66
CA GLY A 348 6.24 -16.92 -0.51
C GLY A 348 5.17 -18.02 -0.40
N ASP A 349 4.55 -18.13 0.78
CA ASP A 349 3.50 -19.08 1.10
C ASP A 349 2.12 -18.68 0.53
N ALA A 350 1.96 -17.49 -0.08
CA ALA A 350 0.77 -17.19 -0.89
C ALA A 350 0.64 -18.21 -2.03
N ASN A 351 1.76 -18.63 -2.62
CA ASN A 351 1.80 -19.68 -3.64
C ASN A 351 1.33 -21.07 -3.14
N ALA A 352 1.30 -21.28 -1.82
CA ALA A 352 0.93 -22.56 -1.20
C ALA A 352 -0.54 -22.63 -0.73
N VAL A 353 -1.28 -21.52 -0.77
CA VAL A 353 -2.69 -21.43 -0.35
C VAL A 353 -3.56 -20.89 -1.49
N THR A 354 -4.89 -21.02 -1.42
CA THR A 354 -5.79 -20.44 -2.43
C THR A 354 -6.20 -19.00 -2.08
N PRO A 355 -6.59 -18.17 -3.06
CA PRO A 355 -7.17 -16.87 -2.80
C PRO A 355 -8.58 -17.01 -2.21
N ILE A 356 -9.09 -15.92 -1.65
CA ILE A 356 -10.46 -15.80 -1.19
C ILE A 356 -11.34 -15.60 -2.43
N ASP A 357 -11.90 -16.69 -2.97
CA ASP A 357 -12.59 -16.73 -4.28
C ASP A 357 -14.13 -16.79 -4.18
N SER A 358 -14.67 -17.11 -3.01
CA SER A 358 -16.08 -17.42 -2.81
C SER A 358 -16.98 -16.21 -2.47
N ILE A 359 -16.38 -15.03 -2.33
CA ILE A 359 -17.08 -13.83 -1.82
C ILE A 359 -17.51 -12.86 -2.93
N TRP A 360 -17.16 -13.13 -4.18
CA TRP A 360 -17.33 -12.18 -5.27
C TRP A 360 -18.68 -12.32 -5.98
N GLN A 361 -19.22 -11.21 -6.46
CA GLN A 361 -20.37 -11.23 -7.35
C GLN A 361 -20.00 -11.97 -8.64
N SER A 362 -20.89 -12.83 -9.11
CA SER A 362 -20.71 -13.48 -10.41
C SER A 362 -20.68 -12.41 -11.51
N LEU A 363 -19.57 -12.35 -12.25
CA LEU A 363 -19.38 -11.43 -13.38
C LEU A 363 -20.33 -11.69 -14.54
#